data_AF-R9LI45-F1
#
_entry.id   AF-R9LI45-F1
#
_cell.length_a   1.000
_cell.length_b   1.000
_cell.length_c   1.000
_cell.angle_alpha   90.00
_cell.angle_beta   90.00
_cell.angle_gamma   90.00
#
_symmetry.space_group_name_H-M   'P 1'
#
loop_
_entity.id
_entity.type
_entity.pdbx_description
1 polymer ?
#
loop_
_entity_poly.entity_id
_entity_poly.type
_entity_poly.pdbx_seq_one_letter_code
_entity_poly.pdbx_strand_id
1 'polypeptide(L)'
;MISKKMKALTVFSLLASLLLLSLNSGVYAAETNLSKRTLDEISAVYDSLPKNLKQKKANLIDENIMIYDESGRIKNEIHSDGRIYDIQWDNDRIIQVTDTAGYKTVYDYSKNGQVVENIFYNNQLQTSYFREKELYQINLGKFSNAEATLKDEIAKQYSQGLVDSSTVNRLENSSVTPFAVVDYYVAGKRMNSLLSSSDFLYNNDDAMTESEIQSFLTSKNSVLRNSIKIYAINSSGNAYDTGRTVKPSKVISDAAKNAGINPRVILVTLQKESSLVTSTDTNVNRRAFHYAMGYGATDSGDITTYTGFDKQVELASAWMYDKWLHDSKLDVFLTVNGGVSKTSGGVTYAGKIQVDTFPAWVLYTYTPHVIDYSLLPTIGGGNYLFLKVFEGWWNSWYD
;
A
#
# COMPACT_ATOMS: atom_id res chain seq x y z
N MET A 1 23.86 -48.38 -44.91
CA MET A 1 22.43 -48.37 -44.54
C MET A 1 22.32 -48.10 -43.04
N ILE A 2 21.76 -46.93 -42.67
CA ILE A 2 20.74 -46.70 -41.59
C ILE A 2 21.10 -47.27 -40.18
N SER A 3 21.16 -46.57 -39.04
CA SER A 3 20.44 -45.39 -38.54
C SER A 3 20.98 -44.90 -37.17
N LYS A 4 20.89 -43.57 -36.98
CA LYS A 4 20.65 -42.75 -35.77
C LYS A 4 20.23 -43.40 -34.42
N LYS A 5 20.71 -42.72 -33.35
CA LYS A 5 20.15 -42.41 -32.00
C LYS A 5 21.18 -42.79 -30.91
N MET A 6 21.53 -41.99 -29.89
CA MET A 6 20.94 -40.79 -29.30
C MET A 6 22.01 -40.11 -28.41
N LYS A 7 22.16 -38.78 -28.54
CA LYS A 7 22.79 -37.89 -27.56
C LYS A 7 21.83 -37.71 -26.37
N ALA A 8 22.30 -37.85 -25.12
CA ALA A 8 21.78 -37.17 -23.93
C ALA A 8 22.50 -37.71 -22.67
N LEU A 9 23.69 -37.19 -22.33
CA LEU A 9 24.30 -37.46 -21.03
C LEU A 9 25.38 -36.42 -20.66
N THR A 10 25.05 -35.12 -20.61
CA THR A 10 25.98 -34.09 -20.07
C THR A 10 25.29 -32.74 -19.79
N VAL A 11 24.32 -32.64 -18.87
CA VAL A 11 23.84 -31.33 -18.33
C VAL A 11 23.32 -31.45 -16.88
N PHE A 12 23.97 -32.20 -15.99
CA PHE A 12 23.51 -32.32 -14.58
C PHE A 12 24.49 -31.79 -13.52
N SER A 13 25.49 -30.99 -13.89
CA SER A 13 26.48 -30.47 -12.92
C SER A 13 26.72 -28.96 -12.93
N LEU A 14 25.82 -28.13 -13.51
CA LEU A 14 25.98 -26.66 -13.49
C LEU A 14 24.98 -25.90 -12.61
N LEU A 15 23.96 -26.55 -12.03
CA LEU A 15 22.99 -25.85 -11.16
C LEU A 15 23.44 -25.66 -9.71
N ALA A 16 24.49 -26.34 -9.25
CA ALA A 16 24.95 -26.28 -7.85
C ALA A 16 26.01 -25.20 -7.57
N SER A 17 26.56 -24.56 -8.60
CA SER A 17 27.71 -23.65 -8.45
C SER A 17 27.37 -22.15 -8.57
N LEU A 18 26.09 -21.79 -8.70
CA LEU A 18 25.66 -20.39 -8.87
C LEU A 18 25.00 -19.78 -7.63
N LEU A 19 25.21 -20.37 -6.44
CA LEU A 19 24.74 -19.84 -5.15
C LEU A 19 25.84 -19.11 -4.35
N LEU A 20 27.03 -18.92 -4.91
CA LEU A 20 28.19 -18.35 -4.21
C LEU A 20 28.87 -17.27 -5.05
N LEU A 21 28.23 -16.12 -5.23
CA LEU A 21 28.88 -14.89 -5.68
C LEU A 21 28.12 -13.65 -5.18
N SER A 22 27.92 -13.58 -3.86
CA SER A 22 27.74 -12.32 -3.12
C SER A 22 27.94 -12.57 -1.61
N LEU A 23 29.07 -13.15 -1.22
CA LEU A 23 29.50 -13.12 0.18
C LEU A 23 30.56 -12.03 0.35
N ASN A 24 30.12 -10.83 0.74
CA ASN A 24 30.93 -10.00 1.63
C ASN A 24 30.08 -8.98 2.40
N SER A 25 29.28 -9.47 3.35
CA SER A 25 29.08 -8.89 4.68
C SER A 25 28.12 -9.80 5.44
N GLY A 26 28.62 -10.45 6.49
CA GLY A 26 27.97 -11.59 7.12
C GLY A 26 26.64 -11.26 7.79
N VAL A 27 25.60 -12.02 7.44
CA VAL A 27 24.48 -12.42 8.30
C VAL A 27 24.05 -13.82 7.85
N TYR A 28 24.18 -14.80 8.74
CA TYR A 28 23.65 -16.17 8.75
C TYR A 28 23.22 -16.83 7.42
N ALA A 29 24.08 -17.72 6.91
CA ALA A 29 23.69 -18.79 6.01
C ALA A 29 22.89 -19.85 6.79
N ALA A 30 21.56 -19.75 6.77
CA ALA A 30 20.72 -20.94 6.87
C ALA A 30 20.56 -21.46 5.44
N GLU A 31 21.22 -22.57 5.10
CA GLU A 31 20.98 -23.26 3.82
C GLU A 31 19.55 -23.81 3.82
N THR A 32 18.59 -23.00 3.35
CA THR A 32 17.25 -23.46 3.05
C THR A 32 17.33 -24.36 1.83
N ASN A 33 17.23 -25.68 2.03
CA ASN A 33 17.03 -26.63 0.94
C ASN A 33 15.65 -26.39 0.30
N LEU A 34 15.61 -25.52 -0.71
CA LEU A 34 14.41 -25.26 -1.52
C LEU A 34 14.00 -26.55 -2.24
N SER A 35 12.70 -26.82 -2.28
CA SER A 35 12.15 -27.95 -3.03
C SER A 35 12.47 -27.79 -4.52
N LYS A 36 12.62 -28.91 -5.24
CA LYS A 36 12.81 -28.88 -6.70
C LYS A 36 11.74 -28.03 -7.40
N ARG A 37 10.49 -28.16 -6.97
CA ARG A 37 9.38 -27.36 -7.52
C ARG A 37 9.57 -25.87 -7.26
N THR A 38 10.08 -25.47 -6.10
CA THR A 38 10.38 -24.07 -5.81
C THR A 38 11.55 -23.55 -6.64
N LEU A 39 12.59 -24.37 -6.88
CA LEU A 39 13.68 -24.03 -7.79
C LEU A 39 13.17 -23.85 -9.23
N ASP A 40 12.28 -24.74 -9.68
CA ASP A 40 11.64 -24.63 -11.01
C ASP A 40 10.79 -23.35 -11.11
N GLU A 41 10.05 -22.98 -10.05
CA GLU A 41 9.27 -21.74 -9.98
C GLU A 41 10.16 -20.48 -9.98
N ILE A 42 11.25 -20.47 -9.21
CA ILE A 42 12.24 -19.37 -9.22
C ILE A 42 12.88 -19.24 -10.61
N SER A 43 13.22 -20.36 -11.25
CA SER A 43 13.75 -20.36 -12.62
C SER A 43 12.75 -19.76 -13.60
N ALA A 44 11.45 -20.10 -13.45
CA ALA A 44 10.39 -19.55 -14.28
C ALA A 44 10.25 -18.02 -14.11
N VAL A 45 10.45 -17.48 -12.90
CA VAL A 45 10.48 -16.02 -12.66
C VAL A 45 11.63 -15.37 -13.43
N TYR A 46 12.84 -15.91 -13.36
CA TYR A 46 13.95 -15.41 -14.18
C TYR A 46 13.65 -15.53 -15.68
N ASP A 47 12.96 -16.59 -16.07
CA ASP A 47 12.57 -16.81 -17.45
C ASP A 47 11.41 -15.95 -17.95
N SER A 48 10.68 -15.28 -17.06
CA SER A 48 9.62 -14.37 -17.48
C SER A 48 10.14 -12.98 -17.88
N LEU A 49 11.36 -12.63 -17.44
CA LEU A 49 12.00 -11.36 -17.77
C LEU A 49 12.13 -11.15 -19.29
N PRO A 50 12.04 -9.88 -19.75
CA PRO A 50 12.31 -9.50 -21.13
C PRO A 50 13.69 -9.99 -21.60
N LYS A 51 13.79 -10.39 -22.88
CA LYS A 51 14.98 -11.07 -23.44
C LYS A 51 16.28 -10.32 -23.19
N ASN A 52 16.25 -9.00 -23.36
CA ASN A 52 17.41 -8.12 -23.18
C ASN A 52 17.79 -7.89 -21.70
N LEU A 53 16.84 -8.06 -20.77
CA LEU A 53 17.10 -7.95 -19.33
C LEU A 53 17.62 -9.27 -18.73
N LYS A 54 17.19 -10.42 -19.26
CA LYS A 54 17.78 -11.74 -18.90
C LYS A 54 19.30 -11.76 -19.05
N GLN A 55 19.82 -11.03 -20.04
CA GLN A 55 21.25 -10.96 -20.37
C GLN A 55 22.04 -9.96 -19.49
N LYS A 56 21.35 -9.12 -18.69
CA LYS A 56 21.95 -8.04 -17.88
C LYS A 56 21.79 -8.25 -16.36
N LYS A 57 21.74 -9.50 -15.91
CA LYS A 57 21.45 -9.90 -14.52
C LYS A 57 22.29 -9.18 -13.42
N ALA A 58 23.51 -8.75 -13.74
CA ALA A 58 24.43 -8.09 -12.79
C ALA A 58 24.24 -6.56 -12.66
N ASN A 59 23.47 -5.90 -13.55
CA ASN A 59 23.40 -4.44 -13.65
C ASN A 59 22.04 -3.85 -13.19
N LEU A 60 21.28 -4.58 -12.38
CA LEU A 60 19.92 -4.21 -11.95
C LEU A 60 19.82 -3.99 -10.43
N ILE A 61 20.96 -3.93 -9.75
CA ILE A 61 21.07 -3.60 -8.33
C ILE A 61 20.98 -2.07 -8.17
N ASP A 62 20.41 -1.60 -7.05
CA ASP A 62 20.21 -0.18 -6.67
C ASP A 62 19.03 0.59 -7.32
N GLU A 63 18.27 0.00 -8.25
CA GLU A 63 17.10 0.64 -8.85
C GLU A 63 15.83 -0.20 -8.69
N ASN A 64 14.70 0.44 -8.42
CA ASN A 64 13.40 -0.20 -8.59
C ASN A 64 12.97 -0.03 -10.06
N ILE A 65 12.58 -1.10 -10.73
CA ILE A 65 12.16 -1.11 -12.13
C ILE A 65 10.81 -1.80 -12.22
N MET A 66 9.84 -1.11 -12.79
CA MET A 66 8.50 -1.64 -13.04
C MET A 66 8.32 -1.77 -14.55
N ILE A 67 8.03 -2.98 -15.01
CA ILE A 67 7.96 -3.31 -16.43
C ILE A 67 6.50 -3.56 -16.80
N TYR A 68 5.98 -2.75 -17.72
CA TYR A 68 4.58 -2.80 -18.16
C TYR A 68 4.46 -3.38 -19.57
N ASP A 69 3.33 -4.02 -19.86
CA ASP A 69 2.93 -4.40 -21.21
C ASP A 69 2.26 -3.25 -21.98
N GLU A 70 1.95 -3.48 -23.25
CA GLU A 70 1.30 -2.48 -24.13
C GLU A 70 -0.13 -2.10 -23.66
N SER A 71 -0.74 -2.90 -22.78
CA SER A 71 -2.05 -2.63 -22.16
C SER A 71 -1.93 -1.89 -20.82
N GLY A 72 -0.71 -1.55 -20.38
CA GLY A 72 -0.45 -0.87 -19.12
C GLY A 72 -0.52 -1.78 -17.89
N ARG A 73 -0.53 -3.11 -18.06
CA ARG A 73 -0.45 -4.06 -16.95
C ARG A 73 0.99 -4.31 -16.59
N ILE A 74 1.27 -4.40 -15.29
CA ILE A 74 2.62 -4.70 -14.81
C ILE A 74 2.93 -6.18 -15.02
N LYS A 75 4.05 -6.49 -15.67
CA LYS A 75 4.50 -7.86 -15.94
C LYS A 75 5.55 -8.31 -14.94
N ASN A 76 6.53 -7.44 -14.68
CA ASN A 76 7.63 -7.74 -13.79
C ASN A 76 7.97 -6.53 -12.93
N GLU A 77 8.41 -6.81 -11.71
CA GLU A 77 9.09 -5.83 -10.86
C GLU A 77 10.51 -6.32 -10.62
N ILE A 78 11.47 -5.41 -10.65
CA ILE A 78 12.84 -5.65 -10.23
C ILE A 78 13.11 -4.61 -9.16
N HIS A 79 13.52 -5.06 -7.98
CA HIS A 79 13.74 -4.16 -6.88
C HIS A 79 15.24 -3.95 -6.68
N SER A 80 15.58 -2.85 -6.03
CA SER A 80 16.97 -2.42 -5.82
C SER A 80 17.85 -3.42 -5.05
N ASP A 81 17.25 -4.39 -4.35
CA ASP A 81 17.94 -5.51 -3.69
C ASP A 81 18.25 -6.69 -4.65
N GLY A 82 17.86 -6.58 -5.93
CA GLY A 82 18.03 -7.60 -6.96
C GLY A 82 16.88 -8.62 -7.02
N ARG A 83 15.83 -8.46 -6.22
CA ARG A 83 14.68 -9.37 -6.23
C ARG A 83 13.79 -9.09 -7.43
N ILE A 84 13.30 -10.16 -8.05
CA ILE A 84 12.44 -10.08 -9.23
C ILE A 84 11.10 -10.70 -8.92
N TYR A 85 10.05 -10.03 -9.38
CA TYR A 85 8.66 -10.44 -9.26
C TYR A 85 8.12 -10.73 -10.67
N ASP A 86 7.45 -11.87 -10.81
CA ASP A 86 6.64 -12.23 -11.97
C ASP A 86 5.17 -12.09 -11.60
N ILE A 87 4.42 -11.29 -12.36
CA ILE A 87 3.01 -10.98 -12.10
C ILE A 87 2.16 -11.59 -13.21
N GLN A 88 1.23 -12.46 -12.83
CA GLN A 88 0.33 -13.15 -13.74
C GLN A 88 -1.08 -12.62 -13.62
N TRP A 89 -1.71 -12.43 -14.77
CA TRP A 89 -3.01 -11.83 -14.92
C TRP A 89 -4.02 -12.81 -15.52
N ASP A 90 -5.25 -12.75 -15.03
CA ASP A 90 -6.43 -13.26 -15.73
C ASP A 90 -7.36 -12.07 -15.99
N ASN A 91 -7.55 -11.72 -17.26
CA ASN A 91 -8.16 -10.45 -17.67
C ASN A 91 -7.51 -9.26 -16.95
N ASP A 92 -8.29 -8.43 -16.25
CA ASP A 92 -7.81 -7.29 -15.45
C ASP A 92 -7.68 -7.65 -13.96
N ARG A 93 -7.21 -8.86 -13.63
CA ARG A 93 -6.96 -9.27 -12.24
C ARG A 93 -5.62 -9.95 -12.09
N ILE A 94 -4.84 -9.56 -11.09
CA ILE A 94 -3.63 -10.27 -10.69
C ILE A 94 -4.03 -11.59 -10.01
N ILE A 95 -3.73 -12.73 -10.62
CA ILE A 95 -4.05 -14.04 -10.05
C ILE A 95 -2.88 -14.65 -9.28
N GLN A 96 -1.64 -14.26 -9.61
CA GLN A 96 -0.46 -14.81 -8.98
C GLN A 96 0.71 -13.84 -9.05
N VAL A 97 1.51 -13.81 -7.99
CA VAL A 97 2.83 -13.17 -8.00
C VAL A 97 3.87 -14.10 -7.41
N THR A 98 4.95 -14.36 -8.15
CA THR A 98 6.06 -15.25 -7.73
C THR A 98 7.37 -14.48 -7.70
N ASP A 99 8.27 -14.74 -6.75
CA ASP A 99 9.58 -14.09 -6.72
C ASP A 99 10.76 -15.05 -6.67
N THR A 100 11.95 -14.45 -6.78
CA THR A 100 13.23 -15.14 -6.82
C THR A 100 13.76 -15.61 -5.46
N ALA A 101 13.05 -15.42 -4.34
CA ALA A 101 13.39 -16.10 -3.08
C ALA A 101 12.41 -17.21 -2.67
N GLY A 102 11.53 -17.60 -3.61
CA GLY A 102 10.71 -18.80 -3.47
C GLY A 102 9.38 -18.59 -2.79
N TYR A 103 8.97 -17.33 -2.61
CA TYR A 103 7.61 -17.00 -2.22
C TYR A 103 6.71 -16.95 -3.46
N LYS A 104 5.46 -17.39 -3.29
CA LYS A 104 4.40 -17.34 -4.29
C LYS A 104 3.12 -16.92 -3.61
N THR A 105 2.47 -15.89 -4.13
CA THR A 105 1.17 -15.41 -3.67
C THR A 105 0.12 -15.72 -4.74
N VAL A 106 -0.99 -16.32 -4.34
CA VAL A 106 -2.11 -16.66 -5.23
C VAL A 106 -3.35 -15.92 -4.75
N TYR A 107 -4.08 -15.30 -5.67
CA TYR A 107 -5.29 -14.56 -5.39
C TYR A 107 -6.51 -15.33 -5.89
N ASP A 108 -7.36 -15.77 -4.97
CA ASP A 108 -8.61 -16.45 -5.27
C ASP A 108 -9.77 -15.47 -5.16
N TYR A 109 -10.43 -15.22 -6.28
CA TYR A 109 -11.53 -14.28 -6.38
C TYR A 109 -12.87 -15.02 -6.33
N SER A 110 -13.71 -14.72 -5.35
CA SER A 110 -15.07 -15.29 -5.26
C SER A 110 -16.04 -14.57 -6.19
N LYS A 111 -17.14 -15.23 -6.56
CA LYS A 111 -18.22 -14.62 -7.37
C LYS A 111 -18.86 -13.39 -6.71
N ASN A 112 -18.72 -13.27 -5.40
CA ASN A 112 -19.28 -12.17 -4.60
C ASN A 112 -18.28 -11.01 -4.40
N GLY A 113 -17.08 -11.12 -4.99
CA GLY A 113 -16.05 -10.09 -4.94
C GLY A 113 -15.07 -10.23 -3.77
N GLN A 114 -15.22 -11.24 -2.90
CA GLN A 114 -14.24 -11.49 -1.84
C GLN A 114 -12.94 -11.99 -2.45
N VAL A 115 -11.81 -11.52 -1.94
CA VAL A 115 -10.48 -11.95 -2.39
C VAL A 115 -9.77 -12.67 -1.25
N VAL A 116 -9.29 -13.87 -1.52
CA VAL A 116 -8.38 -14.58 -0.60
C VAL A 116 -6.98 -14.51 -1.18
N GLU A 117 -6.04 -13.97 -0.39
CA GLU A 117 -4.62 -13.92 -0.72
C GLU A 117 -3.90 -15.04 0.02
N ASN A 118 -3.42 -16.04 -0.71
CA ASN A 118 -2.71 -17.20 -0.16
C ASN A 118 -1.21 -17.07 -0.43
N ILE A 119 -0.40 -16.99 0.63
CA ILE A 119 1.06 -16.87 0.53
C ILE A 119 1.71 -18.21 0.81
N PHE A 120 2.52 -18.67 -0.13
CA PHE A 120 3.29 -19.90 -0.07
C PHE A 120 4.78 -19.58 -0.01
N TYR A 121 5.51 -20.34 0.79
CA TYR A 121 6.98 -20.39 0.78
C TYR A 121 7.40 -21.84 0.65
N ASN A 122 8.35 -22.13 -0.24
CA ASN A 122 8.79 -23.50 -0.50
C ASN A 122 7.63 -24.47 -0.83
N ASN A 123 6.61 -23.96 -1.54
CA ASN A 123 5.35 -24.67 -1.84
C ASN A 123 4.51 -25.09 -0.63
N GLN A 124 4.77 -24.53 0.53
CA GLN A 124 3.95 -24.69 1.73
C GLN A 124 3.20 -23.41 2.02
N LEU A 125 1.89 -23.51 2.24
CA LEU A 125 1.06 -22.39 2.64
C LEU A 125 1.59 -21.84 3.97
N GLN A 126 1.93 -20.56 3.98
CA GLN A 126 2.39 -19.84 5.16
C GLN A 126 1.22 -19.14 5.83
N THR A 127 0.41 -18.43 5.04
CA THR A 127 -0.72 -17.65 5.55
C THR A 127 -1.76 -17.41 4.47
N SER A 128 -2.97 -17.09 4.90
CA SER A 128 -4.11 -16.71 4.06
C SER A 128 -4.74 -15.44 4.62
N TYR A 129 -4.88 -14.41 3.78
CA TYR A 129 -5.59 -13.18 4.13
C TYR A 129 -6.94 -13.14 3.41
N PHE A 130 -7.99 -12.86 4.17
CA PHE A 130 -9.33 -12.63 3.63
C PHE A 130 -9.54 -11.13 3.50
N ARG A 131 -9.64 -10.63 2.26
CA ARG A 131 -10.11 -9.27 2.00
C ARG A 131 -11.62 -9.33 1.80
N GLU A 132 -12.36 -8.80 2.77
CA GLU A 132 -13.80 -8.61 2.65
C GLU A 132 -14.13 -7.55 1.61
N LYS A 133 -15.38 -7.61 1.14
CA LYS A 133 -15.90 -6.74 0.09
C LYS A 133 -15.90 -5.28 0.56
N GLU A 134 -14.95 -4.45 0.13
CA GLU A 134 -15.01 -3.02 0.40
C GLU A 134 -15.96 -2.37 -0.61
N LEU A 135 -17.17 -2.06 -0.14
CA LEU A 135 -18.19 -1.35 -0.90
C LEU A 135 -17.78 0.10 -1.16
N TYR A 136 -16.98 0.36 -2.20
CA TYR A 136 -16.86 1.73 -2.74
C TYR A 136 -17.85 1.93 -3.87
N GLN A 137 -19.00 2.51 -3.53
CA GLN A 137 -19.88 3.11 -4.54
C GLN A 137 -19.52 4.60 -4.66
N ILE A 138 -18.91 4.97 -5.78
CA ILE A 138 -18.93 6.37 -6.23
C ILE A 138 -20.32 6.60 -6.84
N ASN A 139 -21.13 7.39 -6.16
CA ASN A 139 -22.14 8.23 -6.81
C ASN A 139 -22.24 9.55 -6.04
N LEU A 140 -21.54 10.57 -6.55
CA LEU A 140 -21.43 11.89 -5.92
C LEU A 140 -22.73 12.68 -6.17
N GLY A 141 -23.69 12.52 -5.27
CA GLY A 141 -24.73 13.52 -5.06
C GLY A 141 -24.10 14.74 -4.38
N LYS A 142 -24.00 15.87 -5.09
CA LYS A 142 -23.47 17.12 -4.57
C LYS A 142 -24.40 17.70 -3.49
N PHE A 143 -23.85 18.01 -2.31
CA PHE A 143 -24.49 18.83 -1.28
C PHE A 143 -23.77 20.20 -1.14
N SER A 144 -24.35 21.12 -0.37
CA SER A 144 -24.34 22.58 -0.58
C SER A 144 -22.97 23.29 -0.64
N ASN A 145 -22.87 24.27 -1.55
CA ASN A 145 -21.63 25.01 -1.88
C ASN A 145 -21.06 25.89 -0.74
N ALA A 146 -21.76 26.18 0.36
CA ALA A 146 -21.33 27.20 1.34
C ALA A 146 -20.38 26.68 2.43
N GLU A 147 -20.68 25.52 3.03
CA GLU A 147 -19.83 24.92 4.07
C GLU A 147 -18.50 24.45 3.49
N ALA A 148 -18.55 23.78 2.32
CA ALA A 148 -17.35 23.41 1.59
C ALA A 148 -16.50 24.65 1.26
N THR A 149 -17.09 25.74 0.79
CA THR A 149 -16.33 26.99 0.52
C THR A 149 -15.62 27.50 1.77
N LEU A 150 -16.29 27.54 2.92
CA LEU A 150 -15.68 27.99 4.18
C LEU A 150 -14.55 27.05 4.64
N LYS A 151 -14.76 25.74 4.56
CA LYS A 151 -13.76 24.72 4.90
C LYS A 151 -12.52 24.85 4.01
N ASP A 152 -12.71 24.99 2.71
CA ASP A 152 -11.63 25.18 1.74
C ASP A 152 -10.87 26.50 1.97
N GLU A 153 -11.58 27.59 2.26
CA GLU A 153 -10.95 28.87 2.58
C GLU A 153 -10.10 28.78 3.86
N ILE A 154 -10.63 28.19 4.93
CA ILE A 154 -9.89 28.01 6.20
C ILE A 154 -8.69 27.07 6.00
N ALA A 155 -8.85 25.97 5.25
CA ALA A 155 -7.75 25.06 4.94
C ALA A 155 -6.63 25.76 4.16
N LYS A 156 -6.98 26.59 3.17
CA LYS A 156 -6.01 27.41 2.42
C LYS A 156 -5.31 28.43 3.30
N GLN A 157 -6.03 29.14 4.15
CA GLN A 157 -5.44 30.09 5.10
C GLN A 157 -4.51 29.37 6.08
N TYR A 158 -4.91 28.20 6.59
CA TYR A 158 -4.09 27.38 7.47
C TYR A 158 -2.82 26.92 6.79
N SER A 159 -2.92 26.43 5.54
CA SER A 159 -1.76 26.03 4.74
C SER A 159 -0.73 27.13 4.51
N GLN A 160 -1.15 28.40 4.63
CA GLN A 160 -0.32 29.59 4.42
C GLN A 160 0.15 30.21 5.75
N GLY A 161 -0.14 29.59 6.89
CA GLY A 161 0.17 30.13 8.22
C GLY A 161 -0.65 31.37 8.60
N LEU A 162 -1.75 31.66 7.88
CA LEU A 162 -2.59 32.84 8.13
C LEU A 162 -3.58 32.65 9.28
N VAL A 163 -3.91 31.40 9.58
CA VAL A 163 -4.70 31.00 10.76
C VAL A 163 -4.04 29.85 11.47
N ASP A 164 -4.31 29.68 12.75
CA ASP A 164 -3.75 28.62 13.57
C ASP A 164 -4.61 27.35 13.60
N SER A 165 -4.09 26.29 14.23
CA SER A 165 -4.79 25.02 14.43
C SER A 165 -6.11 25.19 15.19
N SER A 166 -6.22 26.19 16.07
CA SER A 166 -7.45 26.45 16.82
C SER A 166 -8.58 26.87 15.89
N THR A 167 -8.28 27.68 14.87
CA THR A 167 -9.26 28.13 13.87
C THR A 167 -9.78 26.98 13.03
N VAL A 168 -8.88 26.08 12.60
CA VAL A 168 -9.25 24.87 11.86
C VAL A 168 -10.11 23.94 12.71
N ASN A 169 -9.68 23.66 13.95
CA ASN A 169 -10.39 22.72 14.83
C ASN A 169 -11.75 23.25 15.30
N ARG A 170 -12.00 24.57 15.22
CA ARG A 170 -13.33 25.14 15.45
C ARG A 170 -14.37 24.72 14.41
N LEU A 171 -13.96 24.24 13.23
CA LEU A 171 -14.87 23.63 12.26
C LEU A 171 -15.61 22.42 12.86
N GLU A 172 -14.94 21.68 13.76
CA GLU A 172 -15.49 20.50 14.41
C GLU A 172 -16.36 20.90 15.63
N ASN A 173 -15.93 21.92 16.37
CA ASN A 173 -16.63 22.40 17.58
C ASN A 173 -17.86 23.28 17.32
N SER A 174 -18.11 23.72 16.10
CA SER A 174 -19.26 24.59 15.78
C SER A 174 -20.59 23.81 15.71
N SER A 175 -20.55 22.47 15.81
CA SER A 175 -21.69 21.56 15.56
C SER A 175 -22.34 20.97 16.82
N VAL A 176 -21.95 21.40 18.03
CA VAL A 176 -22.30 20.67 19.26
C VAL A 176 -23.72 20.98 19.75
N THR A 177 -24.62 20.00 19.61
CA THR A 177 -25.61 19.73 20.66
C THR A 177 -25.10 18.57 21.51
N PRO A 178 -25.06 18.67 22.85
CA PRO A 178 -24.45 17.64 23.68
C PRO A 178 -25.44 16.48 23.87
N PHE A 179 -25.16 15.33 23.24
CA PHE A 179 -25.71 14.04 23.68
C PHE A 179 -24.62 12.97 23.63
N ALA A 180 -24.59 12.15 24.69
CA ALA A 180 -23.58 11.14 25.06
C ALA A 180 -22.69 10.59 23.93
N VAL A 181 -21.52 11.19 23.73
CA VAL A 181 -20.38 10.50 23.11
C VAL A 181 -19.95 9.44 24.11
N VAL A 182 -20.33 8.18 23.88
CA VAL A 182 -19.63 7.09 24.55
C VAL A 182 -18.28 6.97 23.85
N ASP A 183 -17.26 7.56 24.47
CA ASP A 183 -15.90 7.37 24.01
C ASP A 183 -15.64 5.87 23.84
N TYR A 184 -15.22 5.50 22.64
CA TYR A 184 -14.93 4.14 22.29
C TYR A 184 -13.41 3.98 22.19
N TYR A 185 -12.85 3.24 23.15
CA TYR A 185 -11.42 2.99 23.23
C TYR A 185 -11.06 1.57 22.82
N VAL A 186 -9.97 1.43 22.08
CA VAL A 186 -9.32 0.15 21.80
C VAL A 186 -7.87 0.23 22.26
N ALA A 187 -7.51 -0.58 23.27
CA ALA A 187 -6.16 -0.60 23.85
C ALA A 187 -5.59 0.81 24.15
N GLY A 188 -6.40 1.66 24.78
CA GLY A 188 -6.03 3.03 25.15
C GLY A 188 -6.10 4.06 24.02
N LYS A 189 -6.56 3.69 22.81
CA LYS A 189 -6.73 4.60 21.67
C LYS A 189 -8.18 4.98 21.50
N ARG A 190 -8.46 6.29 21.46
CA ARG A 190 -9.81 6.83 21.22
C ARG A 190 -10.14 6.71 19.75
N MET A 191 -11.07 5.82 19.42
CA MET A 191 -11.40 5.46 18.05
C MET A 191 -12.45 6.38 17.41
N ASN A 192 -13.03 7.32 18.16
CA ASN A 192 -14.04 8.25 17.64
C ASN A 192 -13.44 9.37 16.77
N SER A 193 -12.27 9.92 17.15
CA SER A 193 -11.64 11.06 16.45
C SER A 193 -10.56 10.66 15.47
N LEU A 194 -9.70 9.70 15.82
CA LEU A 194 -8.45 9.39 15.12
C LEU A 194 -7.47 10.59 15.01
N LEU A 195 -7.84 11.68 14.34
CA LEU A 195 -7.10 12.93 14.20
C LEU A 195 -8.02 14.15 14.29
N SER A 196 -7.42 15.30 14.61
CA SER A 196 -8.05 16.62 14.41
C SER A 196 -7.96 17.07 12.95
N SER A 197 -8.84 17.98 12.51
CA SER A 197 -8.73 18.59 11.17
C SER A 197 -7.41 19.33 10.97
N SER A 198 -6.86 19.97 12.02
CA SER A 198 -5.52 20.55 11.91
C SER A 198 -4.50 19.47 11.59
N ASP A 199 -4.45 18.33 12.29
CA ASP A 199 -3.46 17.27 12.04
C ASP A 199 -3.59 16.61 10.65
N PHE A 200 -4.79 16.65 10.08
CA PHE A 200 -5.10 16.04 8.80
C PHE A 200 -4.67 16.91 7.61
N LEU A 201 -4.79 18.23 7.73
CA LEU A 201 -4.58 19.18 6.64
C LEU A 201 -3.11 19.58 6.50
N TYR A 202 -2.74 20.00 5.29
CA TYR A 202 -1.39 20.50 5.01
C TYR A 202 -1.16 21.89 5.65
N ASN A 203 -0.04 22.05 6.36
CA ASN A 203 0.48 23.34 6.82
C ASN A 203 1.90 23.56 6.25
N ASN A 204 2.14 24.63 5.50
CA ASN A 204 3.45 24.89 4.91
C ASN A 204 4.56 25.08 5.96
N ASP A 205 4.21 25.55 7.15
CA ASP A 205 5.21 25.84 8.20
C ASP A 205 5.72 24.57 8.90
N ASP A 206 4.93 23.49 8.90
CA ASP A 206 5.22 22.26 9.65
C ASP A 206 5.24 20.98 8.79
N ALA A 207 4.81 21.05 7.53
CA ALA A 207 4.75 19.88 6.65
C ALA A 207 6.15 19.39 6.28
N MET A 208 6.34 18.06 6.33
CA MET A 208 7.58 17.43 5.86
C MET A 208 7.88 17.82 4.41
N THR A 209 9.06 18.36 4.19
CA THR A 209 9.63 18.63 2.86
C THR A 209 9.96 17.32 2.14
N GLU A 210 10.15 17.39 0.80
CA GLU A 210 10.64 16.24 0.02
C GLU A 210 11.91 15.62 0.63
N SER A 211 12.83 16.45 1.11
CA SER A 211 14.11 16.02 1.69
C SER A 211 13.91 15.28 3.02
N GLU A 212 13.00 15.75 3.87
CA GLU A 212 12.66 15.09 5.14
C GLU A 212 11.93 13.78 4.89
N ILE A 213 11.03 13.72 3.91
CA ILE A 213 10.38 12.48 3.49
C ILE A 213 11.43 11.48 2.98
N GLN A 214 12.37 11.92 2.13
CA GLN A 214 13.44 11.05 1.65
C GLN A 214 14.32 10.54 2.80
N SER A 215 14.67 11.42 3.75
CA SER A 215 15.45 11.06 4.93
C SER A 215 14.71 10.06 5.81
N PHE A 216 13.40 10.26 5.99
CA PHE A 216 12.54 9.34 6.72
C PHE A 216 12.50 7.95 6.06
N LEU A 217 12.23 7.87 4.76
CA LEU A 217 12.23 6.60 4.01
C LEU A 217 13.58 5.90 4.06
N THR A 218 14.67 6.66 3.99
CA THR A 218 16.04 6.14 4.12
C THR A 218 16.29 5.59 5.52
N SER A 219 15.85 6.29 6.57
CA SER A 219 16.00 5.85 7.97
C SER A 219 15.23 4.56 8.28
N LYS A 220 14.13 4.30 7.58
CA LYS A 220 13.37 3.04 7.66
C LYS A 220 13.98 1.92 6.83
N ASN A 221 15.04 2.20 6.06
CA ASN A 221 15.57 1.33 5.02
C ASN A 221 14.46 0.87 4.03
N SER A 222 13.51 1.77 3.76
CA SER A 222 12.33 1.50 2.93
C SER A 222 12.72 1.17 1.50
N VAL A 223 12.00 0.26 0.85
CA VAL A 223 12.05 0.07 -0.61
C VAL A 223 11.76 1.38 -1.38
N LEU A 224 10.99 2.29 -0.79
CA LEU A 224 10.63 3.59 -1.37
C LEU A 224 11.75 4.63 -1.28
N ARG A 225 12.87 4.34 -0.62
CA ARG A 225 14.03 5.25 -0.61
C ARG A 225 14.65 5.40 -2.01
N ASN A 226 14.46 4.40 -2.87
CA ASN A 226 15.01 4.36 -4.22
C ASN A 226 13.93 4.76 -5.24
N SER A 227 14.37 5.45 -6.31
CA SER A 227 13.49 5.80 -7.42
C SER A 227 13.00 4.56 -8.17
N ILE A 228 11.83 4.69 -8.79
CA ILE A 228 11.17 3.67 -9.58
C ILE A 228 11.26 4.06 -11.06
N LYS A 229 12.03 3.32 -11.85
CA LYS A 229 12.08 3.47 -13.30
C LYS A 229 10.97 2.67 -13.97
N ILE A 230 10.42 3.25 -15.02
CA ILE A 230 9.28 2.68 -15.74
C ILE A 230 9.75 2.19 -17.09
N TYR A 231 9.59 0.90 -17.32
CA TYR A 231 9.93 0.23 -18.57
C TYR A 231 8.66 -0.27 -19.24
N ALA A 232 8.70 -0.38 -20.57
CA ALA A 232 7.64 -0.98 -21.36
C ALA A 232 8.19 -2.13 -22.20
N ILE A 233 7.36 -3.13 -22.48
CA ILE A 233 7.71 -4.25 -23.36
C ILE A 233 7.08 -4.05 -24.73
N ASN A 234 7.89 -4.19 -25.77
CA ASN A 234 7.38 -4.21 -27.14
C ASN A 234 6.91 -5.60 -27.58
N SER A 235 6.15 -5.66 -28.67
CA SER A 235 5.70 -6.88 -29.35
C SER A 235 6.79 -7.94 -29.63
N SER A 236 8.07 -7.56 -29.69
CA SER A 236 9.20 -8.50 -29.88
C SER A 236 9.69 -9.17 -28.58
N GLY A 237 9.15 -8.77 -27.43
CA GLY A 237 9.49 -9.27 -26.09
C GLY A 237 10.72 -8.61 -25.47
N ASN A 238 11.13 -7.44 -25.98
CA ASN A 238 12.22 -6.65 -25.40
C ASN A 238 11.65 -5.51 -24.58
N ALA A 239 12.24 -5.27 -23.40
CA ALA A 239 11.92 -4.10 -22.59
C ALA A 239 12.76 -2.90 -23.01
N TYR A 240 12.17 -1.72 -22.98
CA TYR A 240 12.86 -0.45 -23.17
C TYR A 240 12.52 0.50 -22.03
N ASP A 241 13.50 1.32 -21.64
CA ASP A 241 13.30 2.39 -20.67
C ASP A 241 12.41 3.47 -21.32
N THR A 242 11.33 3.85 -20.63
CA THR A 242 10.44 4.91 -21.12
C THR A 242 10.99 6.31 -20.85
N GLY A 243 12.08 6.43 -20.08
CA GLY A 243 12.62 7.68 -19.56
C GLY A 243 11.86 8.21 -18.34
N ARG A 244 10.72 7.60 -17.97
CA ARG A 244 9.95 8.00 -16.79
C ARG A 244 10.55 7.39 -15.54
N THR A 245 10.90 8.27 -14.59
CA THR A 245 11.39 7.92 -13.26
C THR A 245 10.47 8.55 -12.21
N VAL A 246 9.99 7.73 -11.28
CA VAL A 246 9.13 8.13 -10.17
C VAL A 246 9.95 8.13 -8.89
N LYS A 247 10.13 9.30 -8.26
CA LYS A 247 10.81 9.41 -6.96
C LYS A 247 9.76 9.44 -5.84
N PRO A 248 9.67 8.41 -4.99
CA PRO A 248 8.58 8.31 -4.01
C PRO A 248 8.47 9.50 -3.06
N SER A 249 9.59 10.02 -2.56
CA SER A 249 9.57 11.19 -1.67
C SER A 249 8.96 12.42 -2.34
N LYS A 250 9.27 12.63 -3.62
CA LYS A 250 8.74 13.75 -4.42
C LYS A 250 7.25 13.59 -4.69
N VAL A 251 6.82 12.39 -5.04
CA VAL A 251 5.40 12.08 -5.23
C VAL A 251 4.61 12.38 -3.97
N ILE A 252 5.09 11.93 -2.80
CA ILE A 252 4.41 12.16 -1.52
C ILE A 252 4.35 13.65 -1.20
N SER A 253 5.46 14.39 -1.37
CA SER A 253 5.47 15.84 -1.10
C SER A 253 4.56 16.61 -2.06
N ASP A 254 4.58 16.27 -3.35
CA ASP A 254 3.78 16.94 -4.36
C ASP A 254 2.29 16.63 -4.14
N ALA A 255 1.92 15.38 -3.85
CA ALA A 255 0.53 14.99 -3.55
C ALA A 255 0.01 15.65 -2.28
N ALA A 256 0.82 15.70 -1.20
CA ALA A 256 0.48 16.39 0.05
C ALA A 256 0.13 17.86 -0.22
N LYS A 257 1.00 18.57 -0.93
CA LYS A 257 0.83 19.98 -1.24
C LYS A 257 -0.33 20.25 -2.20
N ASN A 258 -0.48 19.43 -3.24
CA ASN A 258 -1.52 19.61 -4.26
C ASN A 258 -2.91 19.29 -3.72
N ALA A 259 -3.03 18.27 -2.87
CA ALA A 259 -4.31 17.88 -2.27
C ALA A 259 -4.64 18.70 -1.01
N GLY A 260 -3.67 19.29 -0.32
CA GLY A 260 -3.89 19.95 0.97
C GLY A 260 -3.96 18.98 2.16
N ILE A 261 -3.26 17.85 2.08
CA ILE A 261 -3.21 16.80 3.12
C ILE A 261 -1.82 16.78 3.76
N ASN A 262 -1.75 16.57 5.08
CA ASN A 262 -0.49 16.42 5.81
C ASN A 262 0.31 15.21 5.26
N PRO A 263 1.59 15.37 4.87
CA PRO A 263 2.40 14.25 4.35
C PRO A 263 2.55 13.08 5.34
N ARG A 264 2.48 13.33 6.67
CA ARG A 264 2.48 12.27 7.69
C ARG A 264 1.23 11.38 7.56
N VAL A 265 0.06 11.94 7.24
CA VAL A 265 -1.17 11.16 7.01
C VAL A 265 -1.03 10.25 5.79
N ILE A 266 -0.42 10.75 4.72
CA ILE A 266 -0.14 9.95 3.51
C ILE A 266 0.81 8.79 3.84
N LEU A 267 1.90 9.05 4.55
CA LEU A 267 2.87 8.02 4.95
C LEU A 267 2.25 6.94 5.84
N VAL A 268 1.44 7.32 6.82
CA VAL A 268 0.79 6.37 7.74
C VAL A 268 -0.24 5.54 7.00
N THR A 269 -1.02 6.16 6.10
CA THR A 269 -1.98 5.45 5.24
C THR A 269 -1.24 4.47 4.33
N LEU A 270 -0.20 4.91 3.63
CA LEU A 270 0.63 4.09 2.76
C LEU A 270 1.18 2.85 3.49
N GLN A 271 1.65 3.03 4.73
CA GLN A 271 2.09 1.90 5.56
C GLN A 271 0.96 0.97 5.99
N LYS A 272 -0.20 1.52 6.38
CA LYS A 272 -1.37 0.71 6.75
C LYS A 272 -1.84 -0.14 5.57
N GLU A 273 -1.89 0.44 4.38
CA GLU A 273 -2.44 -0.22 3.18
C GLU A 273 -1.49 -1.25 2.57
N SER A 274 -0.19 -0.95 2.54
CA SER A 274 0.75 -1.78 1.78
C SER A 274 2.04 -2.12 2.50
N SER A 275 2.26 -1.60 3.71
CA SER A 275 3.50 -1.77 4.48
C SER A 275 4.79 -1.28 3.81
N LEU A 276 4.70 -0.54 2.69
CA LEU A 276 5.87 -0.13 1.90
C LEU A 276 6.86 0.77 2.66
N VAL A 277 6.40 1.58 3.61
CA VAL A 277 7.24 2.58 4.29
C VAL A 277 8.29 1.93 5.18
N THR A 278 7.96 0.82 5.85
CA THR A 278 8.90 0.08 6.72
C THR A 278 9.45 -1.18 6.09
N SER A 279 8.96 -1.53 4.90
CA SER A 279 9.46 -2.67 4.15
C SER A 279 10.94 -2.50 3.82
N THR A 280 11.77 -3.35 4.43
CA THR A 280 13.17 -3.54 4.04
C THR A 280 13.35 -4.75 3.12
N ASP A 281 12.34 -5.63 3.08
CA ASP A 281 12.29 -6.85 2.30
C ASP A 281 11.19 -6.70 1.26
N THR A 282 11.56 -6.87 0.01
CA THR A 282 10.66 -6.72 -1.12
C THR A 282 9.53 -7.77 -1.12
N ASN A 283 9.58 -8.77 -0.21
CA ASN A 283 8.52 -9.73 0.11
C ASN A 283 7.16 -9.13 0.52
N VAL A 284 7.11 -7.83 0.80
CA VAL A 284 5.88 -7.15 1.19
C VAL A 284 4.83 -7.24 0.08
N ASN A 285 3.55 -7.39 0.50
CA ASN A 285 2.33 -7.42 -0.31
C ASN A 285 2.61 -7.07 -1.76
N ARG A 286 2.68 -8.07 -2.64
CA ARG A 286 3.32 -7.92 -3.96
C ARG A 286 2.48 -7.14 -4.97
N ARG A 287 1.31 -6.65 -4.53
CA ARG A 287 0.52 -5.63 -5.23
C ARG A 287 0.87 -4.22 -4.79
N ALA A 288 1.74 -4.05 -3.81
CA ALA A 288 1.98 -2.78 -3.13
C ALA A 288 2.47 -1.67 -4.05
N PHE A 289 3.36 -1.92 -5.01
CA PHE A 289 3.73 -0.85 -5.97
C PHE A 289 2.62 -0.51 -6.96
N HIS A 290 1.73 -1.48 -7.21
CA HIS A 290 0.61 -1.34 -8.13
C HIS A 290 -0.61 -0.67 -7.47
N TYR A 291 -0.85 -0.97 -6.20
CA TYR A 291 -1.97 -0.55 -5.35
C TYR A 291 -1.49 -0.05 -3.98
N ALA A 292 -0.52 0.87 -3.99
CA ALA A 292 0.19 1.33 -2.80
C ALA A 292 -0.72 1.83 -1.68
N MET A 293 -1.85 2.42 -2.05
CA MET A 293 -2.84 2.93 -1.10
C MET A 293 -4.19 2.23 -1.25
N GLY A 294 -4.29 1.13 -2.01
CA GLY A 294 -5.56 0.42 -2.24
C GLY A 294 -6.56 1.13 -3.15
N TYR A 295 -6.24 2.30 -3.70
CA TYR A 295 -7.17 3.07 -4.54
C TYR A 295 -7.48 2.34 -5.85
N GLY A 296 -8.75 2.05 -6.14
CA GLY A 296 -9.12 1.35 -7.39
C GLY A 296 -8.75 -0.13 -7.45
N ALA A 297 -8.28 -0.72 -6.34
CA ALA A 297 -8.29 -2.16 -6.16
C ALA A 297 -9.73 -2.56 -5.85
N THR A 298 -10.47 -3.08 -6.82
CA THR A 298 -11.87 -3.45 -6.62
C THR A 298 -12.06 -4.95 -6.62
N ASP A 299 -13.02 -5.38 -5.82
CA ASP A 299 -13.54 -6.74 -5.73
C ASP A 299 -14.04 -7.32 -7.07
N SER A 300 -14.43 -6.45 -8.00
CA SER A 300 -14.93 -6.82 -9.33
C SER A 300 -13.85 -6.82 -10.41
N GLY A 301 -12.62 -6.46 -10.07
CA GLY A 301 -11.52 -6.31 -11.01
C GLY A 301 -10.64 -5.12 -10.65
N ASP A 302 -9.35 -5.28 -10.88
CA ASP A 302 -8.37 -4.24 -10.65
C ASP A 302 -8.56 -3.15 -11.71
N ILE A 303 -8.85 -1.91 -11.31
CA ILE A 303 -8.97 -0.81 -12.27
C ILE A 303 -7.55 -0.38 -12.64
N THR A 304 -7.03 -0.96 -13.72
CA THR A 304 -5.65 -0.81 -14.16
C THR A 304 -5.24 0.63 -14.45
N THR A 305 -6.19 1.52 -14.77
CA THR A 305 -5.93 2.95 -15.02
C THR A 305 -5.41 3.69 -13.78
N TYR A 306 -5.73 3.21 -12.57
CA TYR A 306 -5.32 3.83 -11.31
C TYR A 306 -4.01 3.29 -10.73
N THR A 307 -3.34 2.41 -11.47
CA THR A 307 -2.19 1.67 -10.95
C THR A 307 -0.88 2.42 -11.09
N GLY A 308 0.05 2.13 -10.18
CA GLY A 308 1.35 2.77 -10.08
C GLY A 308 1.45 3.69 -8.88
N PHE A 309 2.63 3.71 -8.26
CA PHE A 309 2.88 4.40 -6.99
C PHE A 309 2.42 5.86 -6.98
N ASP A 310 2.76 6.63 -8.03
CA ASP A 310 2.40 8.05 -8.10
C ASP A 310 0.91 8.29 -8.24
N LYS A 311 0.23 7.55 -9.12
CA LYS A 311 -1.23 7.63 -9.24
C LYS A 311 -1.95 7.24 -7.96
N GLN A 312 -1.47 6.20 -7.27
CA GLN A 312 -2.06 5.75 -6.01
C GLN A 312 -1.99 6.84 -4.94
N VAL A 313 -0.81 7.46 -4.79
CA VAL A 313 -0.60 8.52 -3.80
C VAL A 313 -1.35 9.79 -4.16
N GLU A 314 -1.34 10.20 -5.43
CA GLU A 314 -2.06 11.38 -5.91
C GLU A 314 -3.58 11.24 -5.75
N LEU A 315 -4.15 10.14 -6.25
CA LEU A 315 -5.60 9.94 -6.24
C LEU A 315 -6.15 9.69 -4.85
N ALA A 316 -5.46 8.92 -4.00
CA ALA A 316 -5.88 8.71 -2.62
C ALA A 316 -5.86 10.02 -1.82
N SER A 317 -4.82 10.85 -1.99
CA SER A 317 -4.71 12.14 -1.31
C SER A 317 -5.80 13.11 -1.75
N ALA A 318 -6.04 13.22 -3.07
CA ALA A 318 -7.11 14.05 -3.62
C ALA A 318 -8.49 13.58 -3.15
N TRP A 319 -8.72 12.27 -3.12
CA TRP A 319 -9.96 11.69 -2.59
C TRP A 319 -10.16 12.03 -1.11
N MET A 320 -9.11 11.92 -0.29
CA MET A 320 -9.17 12.24 1.14
C MET A 320 -9.58 13.69 1.38
N TYR A 321 -8.99 14.63 0.64
CA TYR A 321 -9.35 16.04 0.74
C TYR A 321 -10.78 16.29 0.24
N ASP A 322 -11.16 15.72 -0.91
CA ASP A 322 -12.52 15.85 -1.45
C ASP A 322 -13.58 15.33 -0.47
N LYS A 323 -13.34 14.18 0.17
CA LYS A 323 -14.22 13.63 1.21
C LYS A 323 -14.28 14.49 2.46
N TRP A 324 -13.14 14.99 2.92
CA TRP A 324 -13.11 15.95 4.02
C TRP A 324 -13.89 17.21 3.65
N LEU A 325 -13.79 17.68 2.40
CA LEU A 325 -14.40 18.94 1.98
C LEU A 325 -15.92 18.83 1.81
N HIS A 326 -16.39 17.80 1.12
CA HIS A 326 -17.77 17.73 0.60
C HIS A 326 -18.68 16.75 1.32
N ASP A 327 -18.13 15.67 1.89
CA ASP A 327 -18.93 14.53 2.34
C ASP A 327 -18.88 14.27 3.84
N SER A 328 -17.78 14.68 4.49
CA SER A 328 -17.52 14.37 5.89
C SER A 328 -18.58 14.93 6.83
N LYS A 329 -18.94 14.15 7.84
CA LYS A 329 -19.97 14.51 8.82
C LYS A 329 -19.47 14.27 10.23
N LEU A 330 -19.86 15.15 11.13
CA LEU A 330 -19.63 15.03 12.56
C LEU A 330 -20.83 14.36 13.22
N ASP A 331 -20.58 13.75 14.37
CA ASP A 331 -21.60 13.17 15.26
C ASP A 331 -22.52 12.15 14.59
N VAL A 332 -22.01 11.48 13.56
CA VAL A 332 -22.72 10.40 12.87
C VAL A 332 -22.19 9.05 13.33
N PHE A 333 -23.10 8.07 13.42
CA PHE A 333 -22.68 6.69 13.57
C PHE A 333 -22.32 6.08 12.22
N LEU A 334 -21.11 5.53 12.12
CA LEU A 334 -20.65 4.73 11.00
C LEU A 334 -20.73 3.24 11.34
N THR A 335 -21.17 2.46 10.35
CA THR A 335 -21.03 1.01 10.36
C THR A 335 -19.55 0.67 10.14
N VAL A 336 -18.97 -0.11 11.03
CA VAL A 336 -17.56 -0.54 10.98
C VAL A 336 -17.47 -2.04 11.24
N ASN A 337 -16.34 -2.67 10.90
CA ASN A 337 -16.12 -4.11 11.09
C ASN A 337 -17.29 -4.96 10.54
N GLY A 338 -17.78 -4.62 9.36
CA GLY A 338 -18.92 -5.31 8.72
C GLY A 338 -20.27 -5.13 9.43
N GLY A 339 -20.39 -4.22 10.39
CA GLY A 339 -21.61 -4.02 11.19
C GLY A 339 -21.78 -5.01 12.35
N VAL A 340 -20.79 -5.86 12.59
CA VAL A 340 -20.86 -6.91 13.60
C VAL A 340 -19.97 -6.56 14.78
N SER A 341 -20.54 -6.56 15.98
CA SER A 341 -19.74 -6.49 17.21
C SER A 341 -19.19 -7.86 17.57
N LYS A 342 -17.92 -7.95 17.98
CA LYS A 342 -17.26 -9.20 18.34
C LYS A 342 -16.61 -9.09 19.70
N THR A 343 -16.82 -10.09 20.56
CA THR A 343 -16.17 -10.17 21.88
C THR A 343 -14.96 -11.09 21.81
N SER A 344 -13.81 -10.62 22.30
CA SER A 344 -12.59 -11.42 22.47
C SER A 344 -11.83 -10.95 23.70
N GLY A 345 -11.32 -11.87 24.51
CA GLY A 345 -10.58 -11.53 25.73
C GLY A 345 -11.39 -10.69 26.75
N GLY A 346 -12.72 -10.81 26.76
CA GLY A 346 -13.60 -10.03 27.64
C GLY A 346 -13.87 -8.59 27.19
N VAL A 347 -13.32 -8.17 26.04
CA VAL A 347 -13.60 -6.86 25.44
C VAL A 347 -14.50 -7.04 24.23
N THR A 348 -15.54 -6.20 24.12
CA THR A 348 -16.42 -6.17 22.94
C THR A 348 -15.97 -5.07 22.00
N TYR A 349 -15.55 -5.46 20.81
CA TYR A 349 -15.23 -4.56 19.72
C TYR A 349 -16.50 -4.24 18.94
N ALA A 350 -16.77 -2.96 18.74
CA ALA A 350 -18.03 -2.49 18.16
C ALA A 350 -18.08 -2.68 16.65
N GLY A 351 -19.26 -3.09 16.14
CA GLY A 351 -19.60 -3.03 14.71
C GLY A 351 -20.19 -1.68 14.26
N LYS A 352 -20.29 -0.71 15.17
CA LYS A 352 -20.82 0.63 14.90
C LYS A 352 -20.21 1.61 15.89
N ILE A 353 -19.72 2.74 15.40
CA ILE A 353 -19.08 3.76 16.24
C ILE A 353 -19.57 5.14 15.84
N GLN A 354 -19.57 6.09 16.77
CA GLN A 354 -19.80 7.50 16.47
C GLN A 354 -18.47 8.18 16.20
N VAL A 355 -18.38 8.91 15.09
CA VAL A 355 -17.20 9.74 14.77
C VAL A 355 -17.48 11.20 15.10
N ASP A 356 -16.48 11.90 15.63
CA ASP A 356 -16.62 13.28 16.12
C ASP A 356 -15.61 14.26 15.49
N THR A 357 -14.81 13.81 14.53
CA THR A 357 -13.98 14.67 13.69
C THR A 357 -14.20 14.33 12.22
N PHE A 358 -14.00 15.31 11.34
CA PHE A 358 -14.11 15.08 9.89
C PHE A 358 -13.06 14.07 9.40
N PRO A 359 -11.79 14.11 9.86
CA PRO A 359 -10.80 13.08 9.49
C PRO A 359 -11.18 11.66 9.92
N ALA A 360 -11.78 11.45 11.09
CA ALA A 360 -12.29 10.12 11.45
C ALA A 360 -13.30 9.61 10.43
N TRP A 361 -14.24 10.46 10.03
CA TRP A 361 -15.22 10.10 9.00
C TRP A 361 -14.54 9.69 7.69
N VAL A 362 -13.55 10.47 7.23
CA VAL A 362 -12.80 10.17 6.00
C VAL A 362 -12.04 8.84 6.11
N LEU A 363 -11.34 8.60 7.21
CA LEU A 363 -10.54 7.38 7.39
C LEU A 363 -11.40 6.13 7.61
N TYR A 364 -12.56 6.23 8.25
CA TYR A 364 -13.50 5.12 8.35
C TYR A 364 -14.26 4.86 7.06
N THR A 365 -14.45 5.87 6.22
CA THR A 365 -14.98 5.65 4.86
C THR A 365 -13.92 5.11 3.92
N TYR A 366 -12.62 5.41 4.14
CA TYR A 366 -11.49 4.81 3.42
C TYR A 366 -11.15 3.39 3.89
N THR A 367 -11.41 3.06 5.15
CA THR A 367 -11.18 1.72 5.71
C THR A 367 -12.19 1.51 6.83
N PRO A 368 -13.31 0.80 6.58
CA PRO A 368 -14.42 0.68 7.53
C PRO A 368 -14.13 -0.35 8.64
N HIS A 369 -12.90 -0.36 9.17
CA HIS A 369 -12.44 -1.25 10.23
C HIS A 369 -11.83 -0.47 11.37
N VAL A 370 -12.28 -0.75 12.60
CA VAL A 370 -11.59 -0.30 13.81
C VAL A 370 -10.34 -1.14 14.01
N ILE A 371 -10.51 -2.46 13.90
CA ILE A 371 -9.46 -3.48 13.96
C ILE A 371 -9.80 -4.59 12.96
N ASP A 372 -8.82 -5.41 12.63
CA ASP A 372 -9.03 -6.65 11.88
C ASP A 372 -9.43 -7.79 12.85
N TYR A 373 -10.67 -8.27 12.72
CA TYR A 373 -11.20 -9.37 13.52
C TYR A 373 -10.55 -10.73 13.28
N SER A 374 -9.83 -10.89 12.18
CA SER A 374 -9.06 -12.11 11.88
C SER A 374 -7.81 -12.24 12.74
N LEU A 375 -7.29 -11.11 13.27
CA LEU A 375 -6.10 -11.07 14.11
C LEU A 375 -6.39 -11.36 15.58
N LEU A 376 -7.67 -11.32 16.00
CA LEU A 376 -8.05 -11.54 17.39
C LEU A 376 -7.57 -12.91 17.91
N PRO A 377 -7.04 -12.98 19.17
CA PRO A 377 -7.10 -11.94 20.21
C PRO A 377 -6.03 -10.85 20.11
N THR A 378 -5.11 -10.91 19.14
CA THR A 378 -4.15 -9.83 18.90
C THR A 378 -4.88 -8.64 18.28
N ILE A 379 -4.71 -7.46 18.89
CA ILE A 379 -5.32 -6.21 18.39
C ILE A 379 -4.41 -5.65 17.30
N GLY A 380 -4.95 -5.49 16.08
CA GLY A 380 -4.22 -4.98 14.93
C GLY A 380 -5.15 -4.64 13.76
N GLY A 381 -4.58 -4.13 12.67
CA GLY A 381 -5.32 -3.74 11.45
C GLY A 381 -6.22 -2.50 11.61
N GLY A 382 -6.91 -2.13 10.53
CA GLY A 382 -7.86 -1.03 10.49
C GLY A 382 -7.30 0.32 10.95
N ASN A 383 -8.19 1.18 11.45
CA ASN A 383 -7.82 2.51 11.95
C ASN A 383 -7.07 2.46 13.30
N TYR A 384 -7.10 1.34 14.03
CA TYR A 384 -6.20 1.13 15.17
C TYR A 384 -4.74 1.06 14.70
N LEU A 385 -4.45 0.33 13.62
CA LEU A 385 -3.11 0.27 13.04
C LEU A 385 -2.64 1.64 12.56
N PHE A 386 -3.54 2.46 11.98
CA PHE A 386 -3.21 3.84 11.60
C PHE A 386 -2.62 4.63 12.78
N LEU A 387 -3.32 4.67 13.92
CA LEU A 387 -2.84 5.37 15.12
C LEU A 387 -1.54 4.77 15.66
N LYS A 388 -1.44 3.44 15.69
CA LYS A 388 -0.24 2.73 16.16
C LYS A 388 0.99 3.02 15.31
N VAL A 389 0.83 3.11 13.99
CA VAL A 389 1.91 3.43 13.06
C VAL A 389 2.37 4.86 13.28
N PHE A 390 1.43 5.81 13.35
CA PHE A 390 1.74 7.21 13.61
C PHE A 390 2.53 7.42 14.91
N GLU A 391 2.02 6.91 16.04
CA GLU A 391 2.68 7.04 17.35
C GLU A 391 4.03 6.31 17.43
N GLY A 392 4.24 5.31 16.56
CA GLY A 392 5.53 4.64 16.43
C GLY A 392 6.56 5.47 15.67
N TRP A 393 6.15 6.55 15.00
CA TRP A 393 7.00 7.37 14.15
C TRP A 393 7.16 8.80 14.65
N TRP A 394 6.12 9.38 15.24
CA TRP A 394 6.10 10.76 15.75
C TRP A 394 5.36 10.84 17.08
N ASN A 395 5.71 11.84 17.90
CA ASN A 395 5.02 12.16 19.14
C ASN A 395 3.79 13.07 18.88
N SER A 396 3.82 13.83 17.77
CA SER A 396 2.71 14.64 17.29
C SER A 396 2.70 14.76 15.76
N TRP A 397 1.62 15.28 15.19
CA TRP A 397 1.48 15.44 13.73
C TRP A 397 2.32 16.61 13.19
N TYR A 398 2.92 17.39 14.08
CA TYR A 398 3.63 18.65 13.78
C TYR A 398 5.01 18.80 14.47
N ASP A 399 5.52 17.75 15.11
CA ASP A 399 6.85 17.72 15.77
C ASP A 399 7.97 18.42 15.01
#